data_AF-A0A1W9SIZ0-F1
#
_entry.id   AF-A0A1W9SIZ0-F1
#
_cell.length_a   1.000
_cell.length_b   1.000
_cell.length_c   1.000
_cell.angle_alpha   90.00
_cell.angle_beta   90.00
_cell.angle_gamma   90.00
#
_symmetry.space_group_name_H-M   'P 1'
#
loop_
_entity.id
_entity.type
_entity.pdbx_description
1 polymer ?
#
loop_
_entity_poly.entity_id
_entity_poly.type
_entity_poly.pdbx_seq_one_letter_code
_entity_poly.pdbx_strand_id
1 'polypeptide(L)'
;MVKVEKSNQKINPFGGINFTINAIKQIGIPELIDNQLGKRVSQAKYSYSDLILNLLGVFFCGGDCAEDITDHLKDYLDAVPGTKVANSDTILGVLKSLKTDKQQVISSTNYKQC
;
A
#
# COMPACT_ATOMS: atom_id res chain seq x y z
N MET A 1 -43.46 5.21 2.69
CA MET A 1 -42.59 6.38 2.94
C MET A 1 -41.40 5.87 3.75
N VAL A 2 -40.20 5.85 3.17
CA VAL A 2 -39.00 5.34 3.87
C VAL A 2 -38.51 6.43 4.82
N LYS A 3 -38.40 6.10 6.11
CA LYS A 3 -37.81 6.99 7.11
C LYS A 3 -36.30 6.94 6.94
N VAL A 4 -35.71 8.05 6.48
CA VAL A 4 -34.25 8.20 6.34
C VAL A 4 -33.75 9.03 7.52
N GLU A 5 -32.92 8.45 8.38
CA GLU A 5 -32.18 9.18 9.42
C GLU A 5 -30.77 9.50 8.91
N LYS A 6 -30.35 10.75 9.06
CA LYS A 6 -29.03 11.22 8.64
C LYS A 6 -28.12 11.32 9.87
N SER A 7 -26.96 10.67 9.82
CA SER A 7 -25.90 10.83 10.82
C SER A 7 -24.85 11.82 10.32
N ASN A 8 -24.37 12.69 11.21
CA ASN A 8 -23.24 13.60 10.93
C ASN A 8 -21.88 12.98 11.32
N GLN A 9 -21.86 11.71 11.74
CA GLN A 9 -20.62 11.03 12.07
C GLN A 9 -19.79 10.81 10.79
N LYS A 10 -18.51 11.20 10.82
CA LYS A 10 -17.55 10.82 9.78
C LYS A 10 -17.25 9.33 9.92
N ILE A 11 -17.82 8.53 9.04
CA ILE A 11 -17.57 7.10 8.96
C ILE A 11 -16.51 6.87 7.89
N ASN A 12 -15.50 6.06 8.20
CA ASN A 12 -14.55 5.61 7.19
C ASN A 12 -15.28 4.65 6.23
N PRO A 13 -15.43 4.99 4.94
CA PRO A 13 -16.15 4.14 3.99
C PRO A 13 -15.42 2.81 3.73
N PHE A 14 -14.12 2.73 4.06
CA PHE A 14 -13.26 1.55 3.90
C PHE A 14 -13.09 0.77 5.21
N GLY A 15 -14.15 0.61 6.02
CA GLY A 15 -14.05 -0.02 7.34
C GLY A 15 -13.36 -1.40 7.35
N GLY A 16 -13.52 -2.19 6.27
CA GLY A 16 -12.88 -3.49 6.08
C GLY A 16 -11.36 -3.47 6.15
N ILE A 17 -10.73 -2.35 5.77
CA ILE A 17 -9.26 -2.23 5.74
C ILE A 17 -8.62 -2.40 7.12
N ASN A 18 -9.34 -2.06 8.19
CA ASN A 18 -8.87 -2.23 9.57
C ASN A 18 -8.61 -3.71 9.88
N PHE A 19 -9.55 -4.57 9.49
CA PHE A 19 -9.42 -6.02 9.70
C PHE A 19 -8.32 -6.60 8.82
N THR A 20 -8.22 -6.17 7.56
CA THR A 20 -7.19 -6.62 6.63
C THR A 20 -5.79 -6.26 7.12
N ILE A 21 -5.55 -4.99 7.47
CA ILE A 21 -4.24 -4.54 7.98
C ILE A 21 -3.91 -5.22 9.31
N ASN A 22 -4.89 -5.37 10.22
CA ASN A 22 -4.67 -6.09 11.46
C ASN A 22 -4.28 -7.56 11.22
N ALA A 23 -4.97 -8.26 10.31
CA ALA A 23 -4.65 -9.64 9.96
C ALA A 23 -3.24 -9.76 9.38
N ILE A 24 -2.85 -8.86 8.46
CA ILE A 24 -1.51 -8.82 7.85
C ILE A 24 -0.42 -8.62 8.91
N LYS A 25 -0.66 -7.73 9.88
CA LYS A 25 0.26 -7.51 11.01
C LYS A 25 0.37 -8.73 11.92
N GLN A 26 -0.77 -9.38 12.24
CA GLN A 26 -0.77 -10.55 13.12
C GLN A 26 0.02 -11.74 12.57
N ILE A 27 0.07 -11.90 11.25
CA ILE A 27 0.83 -12.98 10.61
C ILE A 27 2.32 -12.62 10.35
N GLY A 28 2.76 -11.43 10.74
CA GLY A 28 4.18 -11.04 10.70
C GLY A 28 4.71 -10.58 9.32
N ILE A 29 3.84 -10.19 8.39
CA ILE A 29 4.29 -9.69 7.07
C ILE A 29 5.16 -8.44 7.16
N PRO A 30 4.83 -7.41 7.97
CA PRO A 30 5.66 -6.21 8.07
C PRO A 30 7.10 -6.54 8.49
N GLU A 31 7.25 -7.38 9.51
CA GLU A 31 8.53 -7.84 10.03
C GLU A 31 9.28 -8.65 8.98
N LEU A 32 8.60 -9.53 8.24
CA LEU A 32 9.19 -10.27 7.14
C LEU A 32 9.77 -9.33 6.07
N ILE A 33 8.99 -8.33 5.64
CA ILE A 33 9.42 -7.35 4.63
C ILE A 33 10.66 -6.59 5.10
N ASP A 34 10.61 -6.03 6.31
CA ASP A 34 11.71 -5.21 6.82
C ASP A 34 12.97 -6.06 7.12
N ASN A 35 12.80 -7.33 7.49
CA ASN A 35 13.93 -8.25 7.66
C ASN A 35 14.60 -8.61 6.32
N GLN A 36 13.82 -8.78 5.24
CA GLN A 36 14.36 -9.13 3.92
C GLN A 36 14.98 -7.94 3.19
N LEU A 37 14.36 -6.76 3.29
CA LEU A 37 14.84 -5.54 2.62
C LEU A 37 15.81 -4.72 3.48
N GLY A 38 15.90 -5.03 4.78
CA GLY A 38 16.74 -4.33 5.73
C GLY A 38 16.21 -2.94 6.10
N LYS A 39 17.07 -2.15 6.72
CA LYS A 39 16.73 -0.78 7.13
C LYS A 39 16.91 0.18 5.98
N ARG A 40 15.99 1.14 5.87
CA ARG A 40 16.16 2.31 5.02
C ARG A 40 17.19 3.27 5.62
N VAL A 41 17.60 4.25 4.80
CA VAL A 41 18.48 5.35 5.21
C VAL A 41 18.00 5.99 6.51
N SER A 42 18.91 6.47 7.36
CA SER A 42 18.59 6.95 8.72
C SER A 42 17.56 8.09 8.75
N GLN A 43 17.51 8.93 7.71
CA GLN A 43 16.55 10.01 7.54
C GLN A 43 15.16 9.56 7.01
N ALA A 44 14.98 8.28 6.70
CA ALA A 44 13.72 7.78 6.14
C ALA A 44 12.61 7.81 7.21
N LYS A 45 11.47 8.44 6.86
CA LYS A 45 10.30 8.53 7.75
C LYS A 45 9.45 7.25 7.77
N TYR A 46 9.55 6.44 6.73
CA TYR A 46 8.76 5.23 6.49
C TYR A 46 9.68 4.05 6.25
N SER A 47 9.36 2.90 6.85
CA SER A 47 10.00 1.61 6.58
C SER A 47 9.62 1.07 5.20
N TYR A 48 10.17 -0.08 4.79
CA TYR A 48 9.73 -0.71 3.55
C TYR A 48 8.34 -1.33 3.74
N SER A 49 8.08 -1.94 4.89
CA SER A 49 6.77 -2.49 5.22
C SER A 49 5.68 -1.41 5.21
N ASP A 50 5.92 -0.22 5.79
CA ASP A 50 4.96 0.90 5.73
C ASP A 50 4.54 1.19 4.29
N LEU A 51 5.50 1.30 3.37
CA LEU A 51 5.26 1.68 1.97
C LEU A 51 4.56 0.59 1.16
N ILE A 52 4.91 -0.67 1.39
CA ILE A 52 4.26 -1.81 0.73
C ILE A 52 2.83 -1.96 1.24
N LEU A 53 2.60 -1.82 2.55
CA LEU A 53 1.25 -1.85 3.12
C LEU A 53 0.40 -0.67 2.67
N ASN A 54 1.00 0.51 2.51
CA ASN A 54 0.32 1.68 1.92
C ASN A 54 -0.16 1.37 0.49
N LEU A 55 0.70 0.78 -0.35
CA LEU A 55 0.33 0.37 -1.70
C LEU A 55 -0.76 -0.72 -1.70
N LEU A 56 -0.64 -1.72 -0.83
CA LEU A 56 -1.70 -2.73 -0.67
C LEU A 56 -3.01 -2.11 -0.19
N GLY A 57 -2.93 -1.10 0.68
CA GLY A 57 -4.09 -0.33 1.14
C GLY A 57 -4.85 0.34 0.00
N VAL A 58 -4.15 0.85 -1.02
CA VAL A 58 -4.78 1.35 -2.24
C VAL A 58 -5.61 0.26 -2.91
N PHE A 59 -5.00 -0.89 -3.20
CA PHE A 59 -5.68 -1.99 -3.89
C PHE A 59 -6.85 -2.57 -3.08
N PHE A 60 -6.70 -2.73 -1.76
CA PHE A 60 -7.76 -3.24 -0.90
C PHE A 60 -8.93 -2.27 -0.71
N CYS A 61 -8.71 -0.97 -0.92
CA CYS A 61 -9.76 0.04 -0.97
C CYS A 61 -10.34 0.22 -2.38
N GLY A 62 -9.90 -0.56 -3.37
CA GLY A 62 -10.41 -0.52 -4.74
C GLY A 62 -9.77 0.54 -5.63
N GLY A 63 -8.66 1.15 -5.21
CA GLY A 63 -7.84 1.99 -6.08
C GLY A 63 -6.94 1.15 -6.98
N ASP A 64 -6.51 1.72 -8.09
CA ASP A 64 -5.63 1.08 -9.08
C ASP A 64 -4.34 1.88 -9.33
N CYS A 65 -4.28 3.12 -8.84
CA CYS A 65 -3.17 4.04 -9.05
C CYS A 65 -2.57 4.46 -7.70
N ALA A 66 -1.24 4.59 -7.62
CA ALA A 66 -0.59 4.96 -6.35
C ALA A 66 -1.05 6.35 -5.86
N GLU A 67 -1.41 7.23 -6.78
CA GLU A 67 -1.95 8.57 -6.61
C GLU A 67 -3.26 8.59 -5.80
N ASP A 68 -4.06 7.52 -5.87
CA ASP A 68 -5.28 7.37 -5.06
C ASP A 68 -4.99 7.49 -3.56
N ILE A 69 -3.78 7.10 -3.14
CA ILE A 69 -3.38 7.23 -1.74
C ILE A 69 -3.32 8.69 -1.31
N THR A 70 -2.88 9.58 -2.18
CA THR A 70 -2.70 11.01 -1.87
C THR A 70 -4.03 11.75 -1.98
N ASP A 71 -4.80 11.45 -3.04
CA ASP A 71 -5.97 12.24 -3.40
C ASP A 71 -7.25 11.81 -2.67
N HIS A 72 -7.34 10.51 -2.31
CA HIS A 72 -8.62 9.92 -1.89
C HIS A 72 -8.53 9.10 -0.60
N LEU A 73 -7.44 8.39 -0.38
CA LEU A 73 -7.37 7.36 0.67
C LEU A 73 -6.57 7.78 1.90
N LYS A 74 -5.78 8.86 1.83
CA LYS A 74 -4.83 9.24 2.89
C LYS A 74 -5.48 9.28 4.26
N ASP A 75 -6.51 10.10 4.42
CA ASP A 75 -7.17 10.33 5.70
C ASP A 75 -7.82 9.06 6.27
N TYR A 76 -8.31 8.19 5.39
CA TYR A 76 -8.96 6.94 5.78
C TYR A 76 -7.95 5.87 6.20
N LEU A 77 -6.82 5.77 5.50
CA LEU A 77 -5.75 4.82 5.85
C LEU A 77 -4.96 5.28 7.08
N ASP A 78 -4.81 6.58 7.29
CA ASP A 78 -4.12 7.17 8.45
C ASP A 78 -4.96 7.03 9.73
N ALA A 79 -6.29 6.92 9.59
CA ALA A 79 -7.20 6.59 10.67
C ALA A 79 -7.10 5.12 11.12
N VAL A 80 -6.40 4.25 10.38
CA VAL A 80 -6.20 2.85 10.77
C VAL A 80 -5.14 2.76 11.87
N PRO A 81 -5.38 2.05 12.99
CA PRO A 81 -4.41 1.98 14.07
C PRO A 81 -3.04 1.43 13.65
N GLY A 82 -2.00 2.19 13.99
CA GLY A 82 -0.60 1.83 13.80
C GLY A 82 -0.15 1.77 12.34
N THR A 83 -0.84 2.45 11.43
CA THR A 83 -0.34 2.70 10.06
C THR A 83 0.37 4.04 10.01
N LYS A 84 1.32 4.17 9.07
CA LYS A 84 1.89 5.46 8.66
C LYS A 84 1.65 5.58 7.17
N VAL A 85 1.01 6.65 6.72
CA VAL A 85 0.62 6.79 5.32
C VAL A 85 1.50 7.80 4.60
N ALA A 86 2.39 7.30 3.75
CA ALA A 86 3.19 8.09 2.82
C ALA A 86 2.34 8.60 1.64
N ASN A 87 2.84 9.61 0.94
CA ASN A 87 2.24 10.04 -0.32
C ASN A 87 2.71 9.14 -1.48
N SER A 88 1.98 9.24 -2.60
CA SER A 88 2.27 8.51 -3.85
C SER A 88 3.73 8.68 -4.30
N ASP A 89 4.25 9.91 -4.32
CA ASP A 89 5.64 10.20 -4.74
C ASP A 89 6.67 9.43 -3.91
N THR A 90 6.49 9.38 -2.59
CA THR A 90 7.39 8.64 -1.70
C THR A 90 7.31 7.14 -1.97
N ILE A 91 6.11 6.60 -2.15
CA ILE A 91 5.89 5.17 -2.44
C ILE A 91 6.57 4.81 -3.77
N LEU A 92 6.24 5.53 -4.85
CA LEU A 92 6.77 5.28 -6.19
C LEU A 92 8.29 5.46 -6.24
N GLY A 93 8.82 6.49 -5.58
CA GLY A 93 10.27 6.72 -5.50
C GLY A 93 11.01 5.57 -4.84
N VAL A 94 10.45 4.97 -3.80
CA VAL A 94 11.06 3.82 -3.11
C VAL A 94 10.89 2.53 -3.91
N LEU A 95 9.73 2.27 -4.50
CA LEU A 95 9.54 1.12 -5.40
C LEU A 95 10.54 1.18 -6.57
N LYS A 96 10.78 2.37 -7.12
CA LYS A 96 11.80 2.59 -8.16
C LYS A 96 13.22 2.30 -7.67
N SER A 97 13.51 2.47 -6.39
CA SER A 97 14.81 2.10 -5.81
C SER A 97 14.97 0.59 -5.61
N LEU A 98 13.87 -0.15 -5.49
CA LEU A 98 13.84 -1.61 -5.33
C LEU A 98 13.85 -2.37 -6.66
N LYS A 99 13.67 -1.68 -7.78
CA LYS A 99 13.64 -2.32 -9.10
C LYS A 99 14.98 -3.00 -9.40
N THR A 100 14.91 -4.20 -9.96
CA THR A 100 16.07 -4.88 -10.56
C THR A 100 16.10 -4.64 -12.06
N ASP A 101 17.23 -4.94 -12.71
CA ASP A 101 17.30 -4.89 -14.16
C ASP A 101 16.32 -5.87 -14.80
N LYS A 102 15.76 -5.46 -15.94
CA LYS A 102 14.84 -6.29 -16.71
C LYS A 102 15.58 -7.51 -17.23
N GLN A 103 15.20 -8.70 -16.76
CA GLN A 103 15.69 -9.95 -17.34
C GLN A 103 14.96 -10.21 -18.67
N GLN A 104 15.72 -10.29 -19.76
CA GLN A 104 15.19 -10.74 -21.05
C GLN A 104 15.24 -12.26 -21.10
N VAL A 105 14.07 -12.91 -20.97
CA VAL A 105 13.94 -14.34 -21.20
C VAL A 105 13.65 -14.53 -22.68
N ILE A 106 14.65 -14.93 -23.46
CA ILE A 106 14.45 -15.34 -24.86
C ILE A 106 13.90 -16.78 -24.82
N SER A 107 12.64 -16.94 -25.21
CA SER A 107 12.03 -18.27 -25.34
C SER A 107 12.83 -19.11 -26.35
N SER A 108 13.07 -20.38 -26.02
CA SER A 108 13.73 -21.36 -26.90
C SER A 108 12.91 -21.66 -28.17
N THR A 109 11.65 -21.22 -28.21
CA THR A 109 10.82 -21.22 -29.41
C THR A 109 11.02 -19.87 -30.09
N ASN A 110 11.49 -19.86 -31.35
CA ASN A 110 11.85 -18.68 -32.16
C ASN A 110 10.75 -17.62 -32.41
N TYR A 111 9.81 -17.41 -31.50
CA TYR A 111 8.93 -16.25 -31.52
C TYR A 111 9.58 -15.11 -30.76
N LYS A 112 9.97 -14.07 -31.51
CA LYS A 112 10.22 -12.75 -30.93
C LYS A 112 8.94 -12.34 -30.18
N GLN A 113 8.99 -12.33 -28.86
CA GLN A 113 7.99 -11.62 -28.07
C GLN A 113 8.35 -10.13 -28.11
N CYS A 114 7.42 -9.35 -28.66
CA CYS A 114 7.49 -7.90 -28.80
C CYS A 114 7.60 -7.19 -27.45
#